data_AF-A0A938MLS8-F1
#
_entry.id   AF-A0A938MLS8-F1
#
_cell.length_a   1.000
_cell.length_b   1.000
_cell.length_c   1.000
_cell.angle_alpha   90.00
_cell.angle_beta   90.00
_cell.angle_gamma   90.00
#
_symmetry.space_group_name_H-M   'P 1'
#
loop_
_entity.id
_entity.type
_entity.pdbx_description
1 polymer ?
#
loop_
_entity_poly.entity_id
_entity_poly.type
_entity_poly.pdbx_seq_one_letter_code
_entity_poly.pdbx_strand_id
1 'polypeptide(L)'
;AELHFQLAQCLEALGRWDDARAEYVRARDLDRYPLRATTAINEIIREACRETRGTLADLEAAFRRHSEHGLPGYDLFRDHCHLTLKAHRLVAFEVTRAMYEAGLLPPSPVGDGPDVCEPLDYDATLGLRTHDHAAACEEVGIQILREVSSRSPNTARRQRARLELQQAVALDPNRPNALLHLGLILAAEEQRDEATRLLRRALTLDPHIADGHAYALRVLREMGVVPDTRQAK
;
A
#
# COMPACT_ATOMS: atom_id res chain seq x y z
N ALA A 1 -16.09 2.34 -18.31
CA ALA A 1 -15.32 2.13 -17.06
C ALA A 1 -16.17 2.36 -15.81
N GLU A 2 -16.52 3.61 -15.45
CA GLU A 2 -17.10 3.94 -14.13
C GLU A 2 -18.35 3.14 -13.73
N LEU A 3 -19.35 3.02 -14.61
CA LEU A 3 -20.57 2.27 -14.29
C LEU A 3 -20.30 0.79 -13.98
N HIS A 4 -19.37 0.17 -14.71
CA HIS A 4 -18.95 -1.21 -14.46
C HIS A 4 -18.20 -1.33 -13.13
N PHE A 5 -17.38 -0.32 -12.78
CA PHE A 5 -16.70 -0.28 -11.49
C PHE A 5 -17.68 -0.19 -10.33
N GLN A 6 -18.65 0.72 -10.39
CA GLN A 6 -19.69 0.87 -9.36
C GLN A 6 -20.56 -0.39 -9.24
N LEU A 7 -20.95 -0.99 -10.38
CA LEU A 7 -21.68 -2.26 -10.38
C LEU A 7 -20.87 -3.39 -9.72
N ALA A 8 -19.57 -3.48 -10.02
CA ALA A 8 -18.68 -4.46 -9.41
C ALA A 8 -18.62 -4.29 -7.88
N GLN A 9 -18.53 -3.05 -7.38
CA GLN A 9 -18.57 -2.75 -5.94
C GLN A 9 -19.90 -3.18 -5.29
N CYS A 10 -21.03 -2.97 -5.96
CA CYS A 10 -22.32 -3.46 -5.48
C CYS A 10 -22.37 -4.99 -5.44
N LEU A 11 -21.86 -5.67 -6.46
CA LEU A 11 -21.81 -7.14 -6.52
C LEU A 11 -20.89 -7.73 -5.45
N GLU A 12 -19.75 -7.08 -5.20
CA GLU A 12 -18.83 -7.44 -4.13
C GLU A 12 -19.50 -7.29 -2.76
N ALA A 13 -20.18 -6.17 -2.49
CA ALA A 13 -20.92 -5.98 -1.25
C ALA A 13 -22.05 -7.01 -1.04
N LEU A 14 -22.58 -7.58 -2.13
CA LEU A 14 -23.58 -8.66 -2.11
C LEU A 14 -22.96 -10.06 -2.03
N GLY A 15 -21.64 -10.20 -1.97
CA GLY A 15 -20.94 -11.48 -1.93
C GLY A 15 -20.92 -12.24 -3.27
N ARG A 16 -21.22 -11.56 -4.38
CA ARG A 16 -21.24 -12.15 -5.74
C ARG A 16 -19.88 -11.97 -6.41
N TRP A 17 -18.88 -12.67 -5.89
CA TRP A 17 -17.47 -12.44 -6.21
C TRP A 17 -17.11 -12.63 -7.69
N ASP A 18 -17.64 -13.68 -8.33
CA ASP A 18 -17.35 -13.95 -9.73
C ASP A 18 -17.95 -12.89 -10.67
N ASP A 19 -19.17 -12.45 -10.37
CA ASP A 19 -19.83 -11.38 -11.11
C ASP A 19 -19.12 -10.04 -10.90
N ALA A 20 -18.76 -9.73 -9.65
CA ALA A 20 -17.99 -8.54 -9.31
C ALA A 20 -16.67 -8.50 -10.09
N ARG A 21 -15.94 -9.63 -10.14
CA ARG A 21 -14.69 -9.73 -10.89
C ARG A 21 -14.89 -9.48 -12.38
N ALA A 22 -15.93 -10.06 -12.98
CA ALA A 22 -16.23 -9.85 -14.39
C ALA A 22 -16.48 -8.36 -14.71
N GLU A 23 -17.21 -7.67 -13.83
CA GLU A 23 -17.49 -6.24 -13.97
C GLU A 23 -16.26 -5.36 -13.70
N TYR A 24 -15.38 -5.74 -12.75
CA TYR A 24 -14.08 -5.07 -12.56
C TYR A 24 -13.17 -5.21 -13.78
N VAL A 25 -13.11 -6.39 -14.41
CA VAL A 25 -12.35 -6.61 -15.65
C VAL A 25 -12.91 -5.74 -16.78
N ARG A 26 -14.24 -5.68 -16.94
CA ARG A 26 -14.87 -4.78 -17.92
C ARG A 26 -14.57 -3.32 -17.63
N ALA A 27 -14.58 -2.91 -16.36
CA ALA A 27 -14.26 -1.54 -15.96
C ALA A 27 -12.84 -1.16 -16.38
N ARG A 28 -11.86 -2.05 -16.11
CA ARG A 28 -10.45 -1.91 -16.53
C ARG A 28 -10.31 -1.83 -18.04
N ASP A 29 -10.92 -2.76 -18.76
CA ASP A 29 -10.74 -2.86 -20.22
C ASP A 29 -11.43 -1.71 -20.97
N LEU A 30 -12.48 -1.13 -20.39
CA LEU A 30 -13.18 0.05 -20.90
C LEU A 30 -12.60 1.38 -20.37
N ASP A 31 -11.48 1.35 -19.66
CA ASP A 31 -10.79 2.57 -19.25
C ASP A 31 -10.18 3.25 -20.48
N ARG A 32 -10.50 4.53 -20.66
CA ARG A 32 -10.04 5.33 -21.81
C ARG A 32 -8.57 5.74 -21.66
N TYR A 33 -8.01 5.67 -20.45
CA TYR A 33 -6.61 5.92 -20.17
C TYR A 33 -6.02 4.75 -19.38
N PRO A 34 -5.78 3.61 -20.05
CA PRO A 34 -5.39 2.38 -19.35
C PRO A 34 -3.96 2.51 -18.80
N LEU A 35 -3.85 2.83 -17.51
CA LEU A 35 -2.59 2.73 -16.76
C LEU A 35 -2.24 1.28 -16.38
N ARG A 36 -3.21 0.36 -16.51
CA ARG A 36 -3.09 -1.07 -16.21
C ARG A 36 -3.21 -1.88 -17.49
N ALA A 37 -2.51 -3.02 -17.56
CA ALA A 37 -2.66 -3.96 -18.67
C ALA A 37 -4.10 -4.47 -18.76
N THR A 38 -4.71 -4.27 -19.94
CA THR A 38 -6.05 -4.79 -20.24
C THR A 38 -6.00 -6.29 -20.53
N THR A 39 -7.18 -6.92 -20.60
CA THR A 39 -7.28 -8.33 -21.01
C THR A 39 -6.57 -8.59 -22.34
N ALA A 40 -6.77 -7.72 -23.33
CA ALA A 40 -6.14 -7.84 -24.64
C ALA A 40 -4.61 -7.79 -24.57
N ILE A 41 -4.03 -6.87 -23.77
CA ILE A 41 -2.58 -6.79 -23.60
C ILE A 41 -2.03 -8.07 -22.96
N ASN A 42 -2.68 -8.58 -21.91
CA ASN A 42 -2.25 -9.81 -21.23
C ASN A 42 -2.38 -11.03 -22.15
N GLU A 43 -3.41 -11.10 -22.99
CA GLU A 43 -3.59 -12.18 -23.97
C GLU A 43 -2.50 -12.15 -25.04
N ILE A 44 -2.15 -10.98 -25.58
CA ILE A 44 -1.05 -10.81 -26.54
C ILE A 44 0.27 -11.27 -25.92
N ILE A 45 0.57 -10.89 -24.68
CA ILE A 45 1.79 -11.33 -23.97
C ILE A 45 1.81 -12.85 -23.85
N ARG A 46 0.70 -13.46 -23.40
CA ARG A 46 0.58 -14.92 -23.26
C ARG A 46 0.73 -15.63 -24.61
N GLU A 47 0.16 -15.09 -25.68
CA GLU A 47 0.28 -15.62 -27.03
C GLU A 47 1.72 -15.56 -27.54
N ALA A 48 2.36 -14.40 -27.44
CA ALA A 48 3.76 -14.23 -27.81
C ALA A 48 4.68 -15.21 -27.05
N CYS A 49 4.44 -15.45 -25.76
CA CYS A 49 5.16 -16.46 -24.99
C CYS A 49 4.94 -17.87 -25.53
N ARG A 50 3.70 -18.25 -25.89
CA ARG A 50 3.42 -19.57 -26.49
C ARG A 50 4.12 -19.75 -27.84
N GLU A 51 4.07 -18.75 -28.71
CA GLU A 51 4.68 -18.79 -30.05
C GLU A 51 6.21 -18.90 -29.99
N THR A 52 6.84 -18.12 -29.11
CA THR A 52 8.29 -18.08 -28.95
C THR A 52 8.82 -19.19 -28.05
N ARG A 53 7.95 -19.96 -27.39
CA ARG A 53 8.27 -20.82 -26.24
C ARG A 53 9.01 -20.04 -25.13
N GLY A 54 8.69 -18.75 -25.01
CA GLY A 54 9.19 -17.87 -23.97
C GLY A 54 8.60 -18.23 -22.61
N THR A 55 9.39 -17.99 -21.57
CA THR A 55 8.96 -18.17 -20.18
C THR A 55 8.12 -16.98 -19.74
N LEU A 56 6.98 -17.24 -19.08
CA LEU A 56 6.08 -16.22 -18.57
C LEU A 56 5.95 -16.32 -17.04
N ALA A 57 6.29 -15.23 -16.34
CA ALA A 57 5.85 -15.02 -14.97
C ALA A 57 4.43 -14.39 -14.99
N ASP A 58 3.38 -15.22 -14.87
CA ASP A 58 1.99 -14.76 -14.96
C ASP A 58 1.52 -14.10 -13.64
N LEU A 59 1.92 -12.83 -13.47
CA LEU A 59 1.61 -12.04 -12.28
C LEU A 59 0.11 -11.79 -12.12
N GLU A 60 -0.67 -11.69 -13.21
CA GLU A 60 -2.13 -11.54 -13.12
C GLU A 60 -2.76 -12.79 -12.47
N ALA A 61 -2.34 -13.98 -12.89
CA ALA A 61 -2.79 -15.22 -12.29
C ALA A 61 -2.32 -15.38 -10.84
N ALA A 62 -1.07 -15.00 -10.55
CA ALA A 62 -0.51 -15.07 -9.20
C ALA A 62 -1.22 -14.13 -8.23
N PHE A 63 -1.45 -12.87 -8.62
CA PHE A 63 -2.15 -11.90 -7.78
C PHE A 63 -3.58 -12.36 -7.53
N ARG A 64 -4.27 -12.88 -8.54
CA ARG A 64 -5.61 -13.46 -8.38
C ARG A 64 -5.62 -14.61 -7.38
N ARG A 65 -4.64 -15.52 -7.40
CA ARG A 65 -4.56 -16.64 -6.46
C ARG A 65 -4.35 -16.19 -5.01
N HIS A 66 -3.63 -15.09 -4.82
CA HIS A 66 -3.28 -14.55 -3.50
C HIS A 66 -4.18 -13.39 -3.06
N SER A 67 -5.28 -13.16 -3.76
CA SER A 67 -6.28 -12.17 -3.39
C SER A 67 -7.49 -12.85 -2.81
N GLU A 68 -8.07 -12.25 -1.78
CA GLU A 68 -9.35 -12.68 -1.22
C GLU A 68 -10.41 -12.71 -2.33
N HIS A 69 -11.10 -13.84 -2.45
CA HIS A 69 -12.10 -14.12 -3.49
C HIS A 69 -11.62 -13.92 -4.95
N GLY A 70 -10.30 -13.88 -5.18
CA GLY A 70 -9.72 -13.62 -6.49
C GLY A 70 -9.86 -12.18 -6.97
N LEU A 71 -10.03 -11.22 -6.05
CA LEU A 71 -10.18 -9.79 -6.34
C LEU A 71 -8.97 -9.00 -5.83
N PRO A 72 -7.97 -8.73 -6.68
CA PRO A 72 -6.81 -7.93 -6.28
C PRO A 72 -7.21 -6.53 -5.83
N GLY A 73 -6.96 -6.25 -4.55
CA GLY A 73 -7.33 -5.00 -3.91
C GLY A 73 -6.20 -4.46 -3.03
N TYR A 74 -6.59 -3.76 -1.98
CA TYR A 74 -5.69 -2.99 -1.12
C TYR A 74 -4.72 -3.80 -0.25
N ASP A 75 -4.85 -5.12 -0.26
CA ASP A 75 -3.89 -6.06 0.31
C ASP A 75 -2.63 -6.21 -0.57
N LEU A 76 -2.79 -6.13 -1.90
CA LEU A 76 -1.69 -6.23 -2.87
C LEU A 76 -1.28 -4.88 -3.46
N PHE A 77 -2.18 -3.89 -3.45
CA PHE A 77 -1.91 -2.56 -3.98
C PHE A 77 -2.04 -1.50 -2.88
N ARG A 78 -1.13 -0.53 -2.86
CA ARG A 78 -1.22 0.64 -1.98
C ARG A 78 -2.21 1.67 -2.53
N ASP A 79 -2.26 1.77 -3.86
CA ASP A 79 -3.14 2.67 -4.59
C ASP A 79 -3.51 2.07 -5.96
N HIS A 80 -3.78 2.93 -6.94
CA HIS A 80 -4.14 2.52 -8.29
C HIS A 80 -3.00 1.86 -9.09
N CYS A 81 -1.73 1.95 -8.69
CA CYS A 81 -0.59 1.34 -9.41
C CYS A 81 0.54 0.81 -8.52
N HIS A 82 0.76 1.36 -7.32
CA HIS A 82 1.87 0.94 -6.46
C HIS A 82 1.54 -0.33 -5.68
N LEU A 83 2.50 -1.24 -5.58
CA LEU A 83 2.37 -2.52 -4.89
C LEU A 83 2.61 -2.36 -3.37
N THR A 84 1.93 -3.18 -2.57
CA THR A 84 2.33 -3.39 -1.18
C THR A 84 3.63 -4.18 -1.13
N LEU A 85 4.30 -4.19 0.02
CA LEU A 85 5.49 -5.03 0.18
C LEU A 85 5.17 -6.52 -0.03
N LYS A 86 4.01 -6.97 0.44
CA LYS A 86 3.49 -8.32 0.18
C LYS A 86 3.45 -8.62 -1.32
N ALA A 87 2.89 -7.72 -2.12
CA ALA A 87 2.83 -7.90 -3.56
C ALA A 87 4.20 -7.81 -4.25
N HIS A 88 5.10 -6.93 -3.81
CA HIS A 88 6.49 -6.92 -4.32
C HIS A 88 7.19 -8.26 -4.10
N ARG A 89 7.00 -8.90 -2.95
CA ARG A 89 7.54 -10.24 -2.66
C ARG A 89 6.92 -11.29 -3.56
N LEU A 90 5.61 -11.24 -3.79
CA LEU A 90 4.93 -12.14 -4.71
C LEU A 90 5.47 -12.00 -6.14
N VAL A 91 5.70 -10.77 -6.61
CA VAL A 91 6.34 -10.53 -7.91
C VAL A 91 7.74 -11.14 -7.97
N ALA A 92 8.57 -10.90 -6.96
CA ALA A 92 9.92 -11.46 -6.90
C ALA A 92 9.88 -12.99 -6.94
N PHE A 93 9.02 -13.61 -6.13
CA PHE A 93 8.82 -15.05 -6.09
C PHE A 93 8.41 -15.61 -7.47
N GLU A 94 7.39 -15.05 -8.09
CA GLU A 94 6.87 -15.55 -9.37
C GLU A 94 7.88 -15.40 -10.52
N VAL A 95 8.63 -14.30 -10.53
CA VAL A 95 9.71 -14.10 -11.51
C VAL A 95 10.83 -15.11 -11.28
N THR A 96 11.29 -15.30 -10.05
CA THR A 96 12.34 -16.27 -9.71
C THR A 96 11.91 -17.69 -10.03
N ARG A 97 10.68 -18.08 -9.67
CA ARG A 97 10.09 -19.39 -10.00
C ARG A 97 10.08 -19.62 -11.50
N ALA A 98 9.60 -18.65 -12.28
CA ALA A 98 9.56 -18.76 -13.74
C ALA A 98 10.98 -18.91 -14.33
N MET A 99 11.94 -18.11 -13.87
CA MET A 99 13.34 -18.23 -14.31
C MET A 99 13.95 -19.59 -13.96
N TYR A 100 13.63 -20.12 -12.77
CA TYR A 100 14.12 -21.42 -12.34
C TYR A 100 13.52 -22.57 -13.16
N GLU A 101 12.21 -22.58 -13.38
CA GLU A 101 11.53 -23.56 -14.24
C GLU A 101 12.06 -23.54 -15.68
N ALA A 102 12.54 -22.38 -16.13
CA ALA A 102 13.19 -22.20 -17.43
C ALA A 102 14.67 -22.63 -17.48
N GLY A 103 15.24 -23.06 -16.34
CA GLY A 103 16.66 -23.43 -16.23
C GLY A 103 17.62 -22.23 -16.31
N LEU A 104 17.14 -21.01 -16.08
CA LEU A 104 17.95 -19.78 -16.10
C LEU A 104 18.66 -19.52 -14.76
N LEU A 105 18.25 -20.21 -13.70
CA LEU A 105 18.84 -20.13 -12.37
C LEU A 105 19.35 -21.51 -11.93
N PRO A 106 20.40 -21.56 -11.09
CA PRO A 106 20.83 -22.81 -10.48
C PRO A 106 19.76 -23.35 -9.51
N PRO A 107 19.80 -24.65 -9.17
CA PRO A 107 18.96 -25.26 -8.13
C PRO A 107 18.98 -24.47 -6.83
N SER A 108 17.79 -24.20 -6.29
CA SER A 108 17.66 -23.59 -4.96
C SER A 108 18.14 -24.57 -3.89
N PRO A 109 19.04 -24.16 -2.98
CA PRO A 109 19.48 -25.01 -1.87
C PRO A 109 18.41 -25.24 -0.79
N VAL A 110 17.29 -24.50 -0.82
CA VAL A 110 16.21 -24.55 0.19
C VAL A 110 14.90 -25.15 -0.35
N GLY A 111 14.90 -25.69 -1.57
CA GLY A 111 13.71 -26.21 -2.24
C GLY A 111 12.90 -25.11 -2.94
N ASP A 112 12.11 -25.51 -3.94
CA ASP A 112 11.34 -24.62 -4.80
C ASP A 112 9.85 -24.85 -4.56
N GLY A 113 9.14 -23.83 -4.05
CA GLY A 113 7.69 -23.88 -3.94
C GLY A 113 7.09 -22.74 -3.10
N PRO A 114 5.85 -22.33 -3.40
CA PRO A 114 5.11 -21.32 -2.63
C PRO A 114 4.71 -21.82 -1.22
N ASP A 115 4.83 -23.13 -0.96
CA ASP A 115 4.50 -23.76 0.31
C ASP A 115 5.71 -23.87 1.28
N VAL A 116 6.91 -23.49 0.85
CA VAL A 116 8.15 -23.68 1.65
C VAL A 116 8.51 -22.44 2.48
N CYS A 117 7.83 -21.32 2.25
CA CYS A 117 8.01 -20.12 3.05
C CYS A 117 6.73 -19.29 2.98
N GLU A 118 6.08 -19.04 4.12
CA GLU A 118 5.19 -17.88 4.24
C GLU A 118 5.93 -16.68 3.61
N PRO A 119 5.32 -15.91 2.69
CA PRO A 119 5.91 -14.71 2.07
C PRO A 119 6.32 -13.58 3.05
N LEU A 120 6.54 -13.92 4.32
CA LEU A 120 6.86 -13.10 5.48
C LEU A 120 8.23 -13.42 6.10
N ASP A 121 8.94 -14.51 5.72
CA ASP A 121 10.22 -14.89 6.37
C ASP A 121 11.50 -14.49 5.60
N TYR A 122 11.38 -13.53 4.68
CA TYR A 122 12.53 -12.96 3.96
C TYR A 122 13.18 -11.79 4.70
N ASP A 123 12.54 -11.25 5.73
CA ASP A 123 13.03 -10.06 6.41
C ASP A 123 14.35 -10.33 7.13
N ALA A 124 14.46 -11.48 7.80
CA ALA A 124 15.73 -11.95 8.36
C ALA A 124 16.81 -12.16 7.27
N THR A 125 16.43 -12.72 6.13
CA THR A 125 17.34 -13.04 5.02
C THR A 125 17.85 -11.79 4.29
N LEU A 126 17.01 -10.77 4.12
CA LEU A 126 17.35 -9.49 3.50
C LEU A 126 17.91 -8.48 4.51
N GLY A 127 17.99 -8.84 5.79
CA GLY A 127 18.35 -7.94 6.88
C GLY A 127 17.34 -6.80 7.09
N LEU A 128 16.13 -6.92 6.53
CA LEU A 128 15.05 -5.97 6.75
C LEU A 128 14.52 -6.16 8.17
N ARG A 129 14.47 -5.06 8.92
CA ARG A 129 13.94 -5.05 10.29
C ARG A 129 12.56 -4.41 10.29
N THR A 130 11.84 -4.59 11.39
CA THR A 130 10.58 -3.88 11.67
C THR A 130 10.70 -2.36 11.46
N HIS A 131 11.89 -1.80 11.73
CA HIS A 131 12.21 -0.39 11.43
C HIS A 131 12.09 -0.05 9.94
N ASP A 132 12.57 -0.91 9.04
CA ASP A 132 12.57 -0.66 7.60
C ASP A 132 11.14 -0.75 7.03
N HIS A 133 10.33 -1.67 7.57
CA HIS A 133 8.89 -1.70 7.29
C HIS A 133 8.17 -0.46 7.80
N ALA A 134 8.49 -0.01 9.02
CA ALA A 134 7.90 1.19 9.59
C ALA A 134 8.23 2.43 8.77
N ALA A 135 9.47 2.55 8.29
CA ALA A 135 9.90 3.63 7.41
C ALA A 135 9.15 3.62 6.07
N ALA A 136 8.98 2.45 5.45
CA ALA A 136 8.23 2.33 4.20
C ALA A 136 6.74 2.71 4.38
N CYS A 137 6.10 2.27 5.47
CA CYS A 137 4.72 2.65 5.79
C CYS A 137 4.59 4.16 6.09
N GLU A 138 5.55 4.76 6.81
CA GLU A 138 5.60 6.21 7.05
C GLU A 138 5.71 6.98 5.73
N GLU A 139 6.68 6.64 4.89
CA GLU A 139 6.92 7.34 3.63
C GLU A 139 5.73 7.26 2.69
N VAL A 140 5.13 6.07 2.54
CA VAL A 140 3.92 5.88 1.73
C VAL A 140 2.74 6.68 2.29
N GLY A 141 2.52 6.63 3.61
CA GLY A 141 1.43 7.38 4.25
C GLY A 141 1.55 8.89 4.00
N ILE A 142 2.78 9.43 4.10
CA ILE A 142 3.08 10.83 3.83
C ILE A 142 2.90 11.17 2.35
N GLN A 143 3.36 10.31 1.45
CA GLN A 143 3.24 10.52 0.01
C GLN A 143 1.77 10.59 -0.42
N ILE A 144 0.93 9.67 0.10
CA ILE A 144 -0.52 9.68 -0.15
C ILE A 144 -1.12 11.03 0.30
N LEU A 145 -0.68 11.61 1.42
CA LEU A 145 -1.13 12.93 1.88
C LEU A 145 -0.62 14.07 0.99
N ARG A 146 0.63 14.02 0.50
CA ARG A 146 1.19 15.06 -0.38
C ARG A 146 0.45 15.15 -1.71
N GLU A 147 0.03 14.01 -2.24
CA GLU A 147 -0.78 13.93 -3.47
C GLU A 147 -2.21 14.49 -3.32
N VAL A 148 -2.67 14.75 -2.09
CA VAL A 148 -3.99 15.36 -1.81
C VAL A 148 -3.96 16.88 -2.04
N SER A 149 -2.79 17.50 -2.20
CA SER A 149 -2.66 18.97 -2.27
C SER A 149 -3.06 19.63 -3.60
N SER A 150 -3.68 18.94 -4.56
CA SER A 150 -4.08 19.61 -5.82
C SER A 150 -5.47 19.30 -6.38
N ARG A 151 -6.25 18.34 -5.88
CA ARG A 151 -7.64 18.10 -6.35
C ARG A 151 -8.45 17.19 -5.41
N SER A 152 -9.47 17.78 -4.78
CA SER A 152 -10.60 17.14 -4.04
C SER A 152 -10.33 16.62 -2.61
N PRO A 153 -11.22 16.91 -1.62
CA PRO A 153 -11.19 16.29 -0.30
C PRO A 153 -11.61 14.83 -0.40
N ASN A 154 -10.67 13.95 -0.73
CA ASN A 154 -10.99 12.53 -0.87
C ASN A 154 -10.81 11.80 0.48
N THR A 155 -11.91 11.65 1.23
CA THR A 155 -11.98 10.92 2.51
C THR A 155 -11.33 9.54 2.42
N ALA A 156 -11.44 8.85 1.27
CA ALA A 156 -10.82 7.55 1.06
C ALA A 156 -9.28 7.59 1.10
N ARG A 157 -8.66 8.63 0.51
CA ARG A 157 -7.20 8.80 0.55
C ARG A 157 -6.70 9.15 1.94
N ARG A 158 -7.43 10.01 2.66
CA ARG A 158 -7.11 10.34 4.07
C ARG A 158 -7.18 9.08 4.95
N GLN A 159 -8.22 8.27 4.77
CA GLN A 159 -8.35 7.00 5.48
C GLN A 159 -7.23 6.01 5.12
N ARG A 160 -6.79 6.00 3.85
CA ARG A 160 -5.66 5.15 3.44
C ARG A 160 -4.34 5.60 4.06
N ALA A 161 -4.03 6.88 4.00
CA ALA A 161 -2.85 7.44 4.65
C ALA A 161 -2.86 7.13 6.16
N ARG A 162 -4.02 7.22 6.81
CA ARG A 162 -4.20 6.84 8.21
C ARG A 162 -3.78 5.40 8.47
N LEU A 163 -4.23 4.44 7.66
CA LEU A 163 -3.91 3.03 7.84
C LEU A 163 -2.39 2.77 7.73
N GLU A 164 -1.73 3.36 6.74
CA GLU A 164 -0.28 3.23 6.56
C GLU A 164 0.49 3.86 7.73
N LEU A 165 0.09 5.05 8.19
CA LEU A 165 0.70 5.72 9.34
C LEU A 165 0.45 4.97 10.66
N GLN A 166 -0.72 4.35 10.82
CA GLN A 166 -1.01 3.48 11.97
C GLN A 166 -0.12 2.23 11.96
N GLN A 167 0.10 1.61 10.81
CA GLN A 167 1.04 0.49 10.67
C GLN A 167 2.47 0.94 11.00
N ALA A 168 2.90 2.11 10.51
CA ALA A 168 4.22 2.66 10.83
C ALA A 168 4.41 2.84 12.34
N VAL A 169 3.43 3.42 13.04
CA VAL A 169 3.47 3.62 14.51
C VAL A 169 3.37 2.30 15.27
N ALA A 170 2.65 1.30 14.75
CA ALA A 170 2.57 -0.02 15.37
C ALA A 170 3.91 -0.79 15.28
N LEU A 171 4.61 -0.65 14.15
CA LEU A 171 5.92 -1.28 13.91
C LEU A 171 7.06 -0.56 14.63
N ASP A 172 7.04 0.78 14.64
CA ASP A 172 7.97 1.63 15.37
C ASP A 172 7.24 2.81 16.03
N PRO A 173 6.96 2.73 17.34
CA PRO A 173 6.22 3.76 18.05
C PRO A 173 6.95 5.11 18.15
N ASN A 174 8.24 5.20 17.85
CA ASN A 174 9.06 6.39 18.06
C ASN A 174 9.37 7.14 16.77
N ARG A 175 8.50 7.02 15.76
CA ARG A 175 8.63 7.73 14.48
C ARG A 175 7.95 9.10 14.50
N PRO A 176 8.71 10.21 14.54
CA PRO A 176 8.11 11.53 14.75
C PRO A 176 7.22 11.97 13.58
N ASN A 177 7.64 11.70 12.33
CA ASN A 177 6.84 12.05 11.15
C ASN A 177 5.54 11.22 11.08
N ALA A 178 5.59 9.92 11.35
CA ALA A 178 4.39 9.09 11.39
C ALA A 178 3.39 9.57 12.45
N LEU A 179 3.87 9.87 13.67
CA LEU A 179 3.06 10.42 14.77
C LEU A 179 2.46 11.79 14.42
N LEU A 180 3.26 12.66 13.81
CA LEU A 180 2.84 13.99 13.35
C LEU A 180 1.67 13.86 12.36
N HIS A 181 1.88 13.16 11.24
CA HIS A 181 0.89 13.07 10.17
C HIS A 181 -0.37 12.31 10.59
N LEU A 182 -0.24 11.28 11.43
CA LEU A 182 -1.39 10.60 12.02
C LEU A 182 -2.17 11.56 12.93
N GLY A 183 -1.48 12.30 13.80
CA GLY A 183 -2.11 13.31 14.66
C GLY A 183 -2.87 14.39 13.88
N LEU A 184 -2.32 14.85 12.76
CA LEU A 184 -3.00 15.82 11.88
C LEU A 184 -4.24 15.24 11.19
N ILE A 185 -4.22 13.97 10.79
CA ILE A 185 -5.41 13.29 10.25
C ILE A 185 -6.49 13.21 11.33
N LEU A 186 -6.15 12.75 12.53
CA LEU A 186 -7.09 12.62 13.65
C LEU A 186 -7.66 13.97 14.08
N ALA A 187 -6.85 15.04 14.02
CA ALA A 187 -7.30 16.40 14.25
C ALA A 187 -8.40 16.81 13.26
N ALA A 188 -8.20 16.50 11.98
CA ALA A 188 -9.17 16.79 10.92
C ALA A 188 -10.43 15.91 10.98
N GLU A 189 -10.40 14.82 11.74
CA GLU A 189 -11.53 13.94 12.06
C GLU A 189 -12.16 14.25 13.44
N GLU A 190 -11.77 15.36 14.07
CA GLU A 190 -12.27 15.81 15.37
C GLU A 190 -11.95 14.88 16.56
N GLN A 191 -11.03 13.92 16.39
CA GLN A 191 -10.53 13.05 17.46
C GLN A 191 -9.46 13.78 18.30
N ARG A 192 -9.88 14.85 19.00
CA ARG A 192 -8.99 15.85 19.62
C ARG A 192 -8.02 15.29 20.66
N ASP A 193 -8.46 14.38 21.52
CA ASP A 193 -7.63 13.87 22.63
C ASP A 193 -6.45 13.06 22.09
N GLU A 194 -6.73 12.15 21.18
CA GLU A 194 -5.71 11.30 20.55
C GLU A 194 -4.80 12.12 19.64
N ALA A 195 -5.36 13.03 18.84
CA ALA A 195 -4.58 13.96 18.02
C ALA A 195 -3.58 14.75 18.86
N THR A 196 -4.03 15.32 19.99
CA THR A 196 -3.18 16.08 20.91
C THR A 196 -2.04 15.22 21.47
N ARG A 197 -2.33 13.98 21.87
CA ARG A 197 -1.35 13.04 22.41
C ARG A 197 -0.26 12.73 21.38
N LEU A 198 -0.64 12.39 20.15
CA LEU A 198 0.30 12.06 19.09
C LEU A 198 1.14 13.26 18.65
N LEU A 199 0.52 14.43 18.47
CA LEU A 199 1.21 15.65 18.07
C LEU A 199 2.22 16.12 19.12
N ARG A 200 1.87 16.05 20.41
CA ARG A 200 2.84 16.35 21.48
C ARG A 200 4.01 15.39 21.46
N ARG A 201 3.75 14.09 21.35
CA ARG A 201 4.81 13.08 21.32
C ARG A 201 5.74 13.27 20.11
N ALA A 202 5.20 13.56 18.93
CA ALA A 202 5.99 13.87 17.74
C ALA A 202 6.97 15.03 18.00
N LEU A 203 6.46 16.14 18.53
CA LEU A 203 7.26 17.33 18.85
C LEU A 203 8.26 17.11 19.99
N THR A 204 7.98 16.20 20.93
CA THR A 204 8.94 15.80 21.97
C THR A 204 10.09 14.98 21.39
N LEU A 205 9.80 14.09 20.44
CA LEU A 205 10.81 13.22 19.83
C LEU A 205 11.70 13.99 18.85
N ASP A 206 11.11 14.91 18.08
CA ASP A 206 11.86 15.78 17.18
C ASP A 206 11.22 17.19 17.15
N PRO A 207 11.79 18.13 17.93
CA PRO A 207 11.37 19.54 17.94
C PRO A 207 11.57 20.27 16.61
N HIS A 208 12.34 19.71 15.68
CA HIS A 208 12.69 20.32 14.39
C HIS A 208 12.13 19.57 13.19
N ILE A 209 11.10 18.72 13.40
CA ILE A 209 10.35 18.03 12.34
C ILE A 209 10.07 18.97 11.17
N ALA A 210 10.64 18.64 10.01
CA ALA A 210 10.40 19.35 8.77
C ALA A 210 8.94 19.14 8.29
N ASP A 211 8.46 20.00 7.40
CA ASP A 211 7.13 19.98 6.76
C ASP A 211 5.88 20.23 7.63
N GLY A 212 5.84 19.87 8.92
CA GLY A 212 4.60 19.90 9.72
C GLY A 212 4.64 20.64 11.06
N HIS A 213 5.80 21.08 11.55
CA HIS A 213 5.93 21.70 12.88
C HIS A 213 5.02 22.93 13.08
N ALA A 214 5.06 23.90 12.17
CA ALA A 214 4.23 25.11 12.27
C ALA A 214 2.73 24.81 12.20
N TYR A 215 2.35 23.82 11.38
CA TYR A 215 0.96 23.40 11.22
C TYR A 215 0.45 22.67 12.47
N ALA A 216 1.23 21.75 13.03
CA ALA A 216 0.91 21.04 14.27
C ALA A 216 0.77 21.97 15.47
N LEU A 217 1.67 22.94 15.64
CA LEU A 217 1.56 23.94 16.70
C LEU A 217 0.28 24.77 16.58
N ARG A 218 -0.11 25.15 15.36
CA ARG A 218 -1.37 25.86 15.11
C ARG A 218 -2.57 25.00 15.50
N VAL A 219 -2.61 23.74 15.05
CA VAL A 219 -3.68 22.78 15.36
C VAL A 219 -3.81 22.55 16.87
N LEU A 220 -2.69 22.39 17.59
CA LEU A 220 -2.69 22.25 19.05
C LEU A 220 -3.26 23.50 19.75
N ARG A 221 -2.87 24.71 19.30
CA ARG A 221 -3.42 25.97 19.83
C ARG A 221 -4.92 26.10 19.57
N GLU A 222 -5.39 25.73 18.38
CA GLU A 222 -6.82 25.72 18.03
C GLU A 222 -7.62 24.74 18.90
N MET A 223 -7.00 23.65 19.35
CA MET A 223 -7.60 22.70 20.31
C MET A 223 -7.56 23.18 21.77
N GLY A 224 -7.08 24.41 22.04
CA GLY A 224 -6.95 24.95 23.39
C GLY A 224 -5.75 24.37 24.18
N VAL A 225 -4.87 23.65 23.50
CA VAL A 225 -3.70 23.01 24.08
C VAL A 225 -2.48 23.87 23.78
N VAL A 226 -2.03 24.66 24.75
CA VAL A 226 -0.78 25.42 24.60
C VAL A 226 0.39 24.45 24.74
N PRO A 227 1.23 24.24 23.71
CA PRO A 227 2.44 23.45 23.85
C PRO A 227 3.41 24.21 24.74
N ASP A 228 4.00 23.54 25.73
CA ASP A 228 5.00 24.14 26.60
C ASP A 228 6.30 24.33 25.79
N THR A 229 6.47 25.50 25.19
CA THR A 229 7.62 25.83 24.32
C THR A 229 8.93 26.01 25.10
N ARG A 230 8.97 25.69 26.40
CA ARG A 230 10.13 25.94 27.27
C ARG A 230 11.17 24.81 27.33
N GLN A 231 11.00 23.71 26.60
CA GLN A 231 11.97 22.59 26.62
C GLN A 231 12.84 22.44 25.35
N ALA A 232 12.74 23.34 24.36
CA ALA A 232 13.72 23.40 23.29
C ALA A 232 14.91 24.28 23.74
N LYS A 233 15.90 23.66 24.39
CA LYS A 233 17.24 24.23 24.58
C LYS A 233 18.26 23.40 23.82
#